data_AF-A0A963X5U0-F1
#
_entry.id   AF-A0A963X5U0-F1
#
_cell.length_a   1.000
_cell.length_b   1.000
_cell.length_c   1.000
_cell.angle_alpha   90.00
_cell.angle_beta   90.00
_cell.angle_gamma   90.00
#
_symmetry.space_group_name_H-M   'P 1'
#
loop_
_entity.id
_entity.type
_entity.pdbx_description
1 polymer ?
#
loop_
_entity_poly.entity_id
_entity_poly.type
_entity_poly.pdbx_seq_one_letter_code
_entity_poly.pdbx_strand_id
1 'polypeptide(L)'
;ILAAAFFVPLLAHPSSPVNHGVATVVEAFAGAVFVVIGLTSLMGGGAFLVPLLGTGNPGDLFSAGSLPLLYLAIGLKVGSELAGLMARIAAAGDPMGEKA
;
A
#
# COMPACT_ATOMS: atom_id res chain seq x y z
N ILE A 1 0.54 10.80 0.36
CA ILE A 1 1.73 11.04 1.21
C ILE A 1 2.74 9.90 1.11
N LEU A 2 2.38 8.64 1.36
CA LEU A 2 3.31 7.50 1.25
C LEU A 2 4.05 7.44 -0.09
N ALA A 3 3.34 7.50 -1.23
CA ALA A 3 3.98 7.52 -2.54
C ALA A 3 4.93 8.72 -2.74
N ALA A 4 4.55 9.90 -2.25
CA ALA A 4 5.39 11.10 -2.32
C ALA A 4 6.69 10.96 -1.49
N ALA A 5 6.64 10.24 -0.36
CA ALA A 5 7.82 9.95 0.45
C ALA A 5 8.84 9.06 -0.29
N PHE A 6 8.40 8.23 -1.23
CA PHE A 6 9.30 7.50 -2.14
C PHE A 6 9.72 8.33 -3.35
N PHE A 7 8.84 9.23 -3.80
CA PHE A 7 9.07 10.07 -4.98
C PHE A 7 10.13 11.15 -4.76
N VAL A 8 10.10 11.85 -3.63
CA VAL A 8 11.05 12.95 -3.36
C VAL A 8 12.51 12.47 -3.35
N PRO A 9 12.88 11.36 -2.69
CA PRO A 9 14.23 10.81 -2.78
C PRO A 9 14.61 10.36 -4.19
N LEU A 10 13.67 9.77 -4.95
CA LEU A 10 13.91 9.34 -6.32
C LEU A 10 14.18 10.52 -7.26
N LEU A 11 13.46 11.64 -7.08
CA LEU A 11 13.74 12.87 -7.83
C LEU A 11 15.06 13.53 -7.43
N ALA A 12 15.40 13.51 -6.14
CA ALA A 12 16.64 14.08 -5.64
C ALA A 12 17.87 13.30 -6.10
N HIS A 13 17.75 11.96 -6.17
CA HIS A 13 18.81 11.05 -6.61
C HIS A 13 18.21 9.92 -7.46
N PRO A 14 18.14 10.08 -8.80
CA PRO A 14 17.53 9.11 -9.72
C PRO A 14 18.17 7.71 -9.68
N SER A 15 19.45 7.65 -9.27
CA SER A 15 20.21 6.41 -9.13
C SER A 15 19.87 5.61 -7.86
N SER A 16 18.97 6.11 -6.99
CA SER A 16 18.60 5.43 -5.76
C SER A 16 17.70 4.22 -6.07
N PRO A 17 18.16 2.98 -5.80
CA PRO A 17 17.38 1.81 -6.15
C PRO A 17 16.23 1.63 -5.16
N VAL A 18 15.01 1.91 -5.60
CA VAL A 18 13.83 1.37 -4.91
C VAL A 18 13.89 -0.15 -5.04
N ASN A 19 13.95 -0.85 -3.91
CA ASN A 19 13.97 -2.31 -3.91
C ASN A 19 12.60 -2.85 -4.37
N HIS A 20 12.56 -3.29 -5.62
CA HIS A 20 11.35 -3.81 -6.27
C HIS A 20 10.78 -5.02 -5.52
N GLY A 21 11.63 -5.88 -4.96
CA GLY A 21 11.19 -7.06 -4.21
C GLY A 21 10.42 -6.67 -2.94
N VAL A 22 10.89 -5.67 -2.21
CA VAL A 22 10.19 -5.17 -1.00
C VAL A 22 8.85 -4.55 -1.38
N ALA A 23 8.80 -3.74 -2.43
CA ALA A 23 7.54 -3.12 -2.88
C ALA A 23 6.49 -4.19 -3.26
N THR A 24 6.89 -5.21 -4.03
CA THR A 24 6.00 -6.32 -4.41
C THR A 24 5.52 -7.13 -3.21
N VAL A 25 6.39 -7.43 -2.25
CA VAL A 25 6.01 -8.17 -1.04
C VAL A 25 5.01 -7.37 -0.21
N VAL A 26 5.25 -6.08 -0.01
CA VAL A 26 4.33 -5.20 0.73
C VAL A 26 2.99 -5.09 0.02
N GLU A 27 2.99 -4.95 -1.30
CA GLU A 27 1.76 -4.89 -2.11
C GLU A 27 0.93 -6.18 -1.97
N ALA A 28 1.56 -7.33 -2.15
CA ALA A 28 0.91 -8.63 -2.07
C ALA A 28 0.39 -8.91 -0.65
N PHE A 29 1.20 -8.61 0.38
CA PHE A 29 0.81 -8.77 1.77
C PHE A 29 -0.38 -7.89 2.13
N ALA A 30 -0.33 -6.61 1.75
CA ALA A 30 -1.42 -5.67 2.00
C ALA A 30 -2.71 -6.07 1.29
N GLY A 31 -2.62 -6.54 0.04
CA GLY A 31 -3.75 -7.12 -0.69
C GLY A 31 -4.33 -8.36 0.00
N ALA A 32 -3.48 -9.27 0.46
CA ALA A 32 -3.90 -10.46 1.19
C ALA A 32 -4.63 -10.11 2.49
N VAL A 33 -4.12 -9.16 3.28
CA VAL A 33 -4.78 -8.68 4.50
C VAL A 33 -6.17 -8.11 4.20
N PHE A 34 -6.32 -7.31 3.14
CA PHE A 34 -7.62 -6.78 2.72
C PHE A 34 -8.63 -7.89 2.41
N VAL A 35 -8.21 -8.92 1.65
CA VAL A 35 -9.06 -10.07 1.31
C VAL A 35 -9.41 -10.87 2.56
N VAL A 36 -8.45 -11.15 3.44
CA VAL A 36 -8.68 -11.90 4.69
C VAL A 36 -9.69 -11.20 5.59
N ILE A 37 -9.61 -9.87 5.74
CA ILE A 37 -10.59 -9.10 6.52
C ILE A 37 -11.98 -9.25 5.92
N GLY A 38 -12.12 -9.09 4.60
CA GLY A 38 -13.41 -9.19 3.93
C GLY A 38 -14.01 -10.60 3.95
N LEU A 39 -13.18 -11.64 3.82
CA LEU A 39 -13.61 -13.03 3.96
C LEU A 39 -14.03 -13.35 5.39
N THR A 40 -13.34 -12.81 6.40
CA THR A 40 -13.73 -12.96 7.81
C THR A 40 -15.13 -12.38 8.05
N SER A 41 -15.46 -11.23 7.45
CA SER A 41 -16.81 -10.65 7.57
C SER A 41 -17.88 -11.54 6.91
N LEU A 42 -17.54 -12.13 5.76
CA LEU A 42 -18.43 -13.02 5.02
C LEU A 42 -18.70 -14.32 5.79
N MET A 43 -17.67 -14.92 6.39
CA MET A 43 -17.79 -16.11 7.23
C MET A 43 -18.66 -15.87 8.47
N GLY A 44 -18.71 -14.64 8.97
CA GLY A 44 -19.61 -14.21 10.04
C GLY A 44 -21.07 -13.98 9.62
N GLY A 45 -21.43 -14.23 8.36
CA GLY A 45 -22.78 -14.02 7.82
C GLY A 45 -23.09 -12.58 7.41
N GLY A 46 -22.09 -11.69 7.44
CA GLY A 46 -22.19 -10.32 6.92
C GLY A 46 -21.89 -10.22 5.43
N ALA A 47 -22.05 -9.03 4.87
CA ALA A 47 -21.51 -8.73 3.54
C ALA A 47 -19.98 -8.56 3.58
N PHE A 48 -19.33 -8.71 2.42
CA PHE A 48 -17.89 -8.47 2.28
C PHE A 48 -17.51 -7.08 2.81
N LEU A 49 -16.51 -7.01 3.69
CA LEU A 49 -16.01 -5.80 4.36
C LEU A 49 -17.03 -5.08 5.27
N VAL A 50 -18.11 -5.74 5.70
CA VAL A 50 -18.86 -5.26 6.86
C VAL A 50 -17.89 -5.10 8.04
N PRO A 51 -17.91 -3.97 8.78
CA PRO A 51 -17.01 -3.75 9.90
C PRO A 51 -17.07 -4.89 10.91
N LEU A 52 -15.91 -5.50 11.21
CA LEU A 52 -15.82 -6.68 12.08
C LEU A 52 -15.93 -6.37 13.58
N LEU A 53 -15.56 -5.14 13.97
CA LEU A 53 -15.62 -4.67 15.35
C LEU A 53 -16.82 -3.73 15.51
N GLY A 54 -17.39 -3.69 16.71
CA GLY A 54 -18.51 -2.81 17.03
C GLY A 54 -18.17 -1.33 16.83
N THR A 55 -19.19 -0.53 16.54
CA THR A 55 -19.05 0.92 16.49
C THR A 55 -19.04 1.44 17.93
N GLY A 56 -17.83 1.72 18.45
CA GLY A 56 -17.65 2.40 19.74
C GLY A 56 -18.18 3.84 19.74
N ASN A 57 -17.69 4.69 20.64
CA ASN A 57 -18.11 6.10 20.65
C ASN A 57 -17.41 6.87 19.53
N PRO A 58 -18.11 7.73 18.78
CA PRO A 58 -17.49 8.61 17.80
C PRO A 58 -16.33 9.40 18.41
N GLY A 59 -15.16 9.33 17.79
CA GLY A 59 -13.92 9.96 18.29
C GLY A 59 -12.90 8.96 18.83
N ASP A 60 -13.31 7.72 19.15
CA ASP A 60 -12.39 6.66 19.55
C ASP A 60 -11.72 6.01 18.32
N LEU A 61 -10.45 5.61 18.46
CA LEU A 61 -9.66 5.06 17.35
C LEU A 61 -10.30 3.83 16.68
N PHE A 62 -10.97 2.99 17.48
CA PHE A 62 -11.62 1.77 17.01
C PHE A 62 -13.14 1.92 16.82
N SER A 63 -13.68 3.15 16.88
CA SER A 63 -15.11 3.39 16.70
C SER A 63 -15.62 3.06 15.29
N ALA A 64 -14.69 2.93 14.33
CA ALA A 64 -14.96 2.65 12.91
C ALA A 64 -14.83 1.15 12.56
N GLY A 65 -14.76 0.28 13.56
CA GLY A 65 -14.67 -1.15 13.35
C GLY A 65 -13.32 -1.58 12.74
N SER A 66 -13.35 -2.35 11.64
CA SER A 66 -12.14 -2.78 10.91
C SER A 66 -11.57 -1.72 9.94
N LEU A 67 -12.22 -0.55 9.79
CA LEU A 67 -11.79 0.48 8.84
C LEU A 67 -10.34 0.97 9.03
N PRO A 68 -9.81 1.17 10.25
CA PRO A 68 -8.41 1.60 10.42
C PRO A 68 -7.41 0.61 9.81
N LEU A 69 -7.66 -0.70 9.97
CA LEU A 69 -6.82 -1.75 9.39
C LEU A 69 -6.95 -1.78 7.87
N LEU A 70 -8.15 -1.60 7.34
CA LEU A 70 -8.38 -1.52 5.90
C LEU A 70 -7.66 -0.32 5.27
N TYR A 71 -7.70 0.86 5.91
CA TYR A 71 -6.98 2.04 5.43
C TYR A 71 -5.46 1.87 5.49
N LEU A 72 -4.94 1.17 6.50
CA LEU A 72 -3.52 0.83 6.54
C LEU A 72 -3.14 -0.10 5.38
N ALA A 73 -3.91 -1.17 5.16
CA ALA A 73 -3.67 -2.11 4.07
C ALA A 73 -3.74 -1.43 2.70
N ILE A 74 -4.80 -0.67 2.42
CA ILE A 74 -4.96 0.06 1.17
C ILE A 74 -3.83 1.07 0.97
N GLY A 75 -3.49 1.84 2.02
CA GLY A 75 -2.41 2.82 1.97
C GLY A 75 -1.05 2.20 1.64
N LEU A 76 -0.74 1.04 2.24
CA LEU A 76 0.49 0.29 1.96
C LEU A 76 0.51 -0.24 0.53
N LYS A 77 -0.56 -0.92 0.08
CA LYS A 77 -0.64 -1.44 -1.30
C LYS A 77 -0.48 -0.32 -2.32
N VAL A 78 -1.32 0.71 -2.26
CA VAL A 78 -1.31 1.81 -3.24
C VAL A 78 0.02 2.57 -3.17
N GLY A 79 0.58 2.76 -1.96
CA GLY A 79 1.88 3.40 -1.78
C GLY A 79 3.01 2.63 -2.46
N SER A 80 3.08 1.31 -2.27
CA SER A 80 4.09 0.44 -2.86
C SER A 80 3.96 0.32 -4.38
N GLU A 81 2.74 0.23 -4.90
CA GLU A 81 2.45 0.17 -6.34
C GLU A 81 2.91 1.45 -7.06
N LEU A 82 2.54 2.61 -6.52
CA LEU A 82 2.96 3.90 -7.07
C LEU A 82 4.48 4.09 -6.95
N ALA A 83 5.11 3.70 -5.84
CA ALA A 83 6.56 3.75 -5.70
C ALA A 83 7.29 2.91 -6.77
N GLY A 84 6.77 1.71 -7.06
CA GLY A 84 7.29 0.84 -8.11
C GLY A 84 7.12 1.42 -9.52
N LEU A 85 5.96 2.01 -9.82
CA LEU A 85 5.73 2.68 -11.11
C LEU A 85 6.69 3.86 -11.31
N MET A 86 6.93 4.66 -10.27
CA MET A 86 7.85 5.79 -10.34
C MET A 86 9.28 5.35 -10.59
N ALA A 87 9.75 4.29 -9.91
CA ALA A 87 11.08 3.74 -10.13
C ALA A 87 11.29 3.30 -11.59
N ARG A 88 10.27 2.67 -12.20
CA ARG A 88 10.31 2.25 -13.61
C ARG A 88 10.36 3.43 -14.58
N ILE A 89 9.57 4.47 -14.32
CA ILE A 89 9.56 5.69 -15.15
C ILE A 89 10.90 6.42 -15.05
N ALA A 90 11.48 6.54 -13.85
CA ALA A 90 12.79 7.15 -13.65
C ALA A 90 13.90 6.38 -14.39
N ALA A 91 13.89 5.05 -14.35
CA ALA A 91 14.84 4.22 -15.09
C ALA A 91 14.68 4.31 -16.61
N ALA A 92 13.46 4.48 -17.13
CA ALA A 92 13.21 4.63 -18.56
C ALA A 92 13.64 6.00 -19.12
N GLY A 93 13.79 7.01 -18.25
CA GLY A 93 14.20 8.37 -18.60
C GLY A 93 15.70 8.58 -18.75
N ASP A 94 16.53 7.54 -18.57
CA ASP A 94 17.99 7.60 -18.75
C ASP A 94 18.43 6.99 -20.10
N PRO A 95 18.61 7.80 -21.16
CA PRO A 95 19.06 7.32 -22.46
C PRO A 95 20.57 7.04 -22.57
N MET A 96 21.37 7.10 -21.50
CA MET A 96 22.84 6.94 -21.57
C MET A 96 23.47 5.86 -20.66
N GLY A 97 22.73 4.81 -20.34
CA GLY A 97 23.30 3.57 -19.78
C GLY A 97 24.02 2.68 -20.80
N GLU A 98 24.85 3.23 -21.70
CA GLU A 98 25.78 2.43 -22.50
C GLU A 98 27.10 2.24 -21.74
N LYS A 99 27.31 0.99 -21.34
CA LYS A 99 28.57 0.32 -20.98
C LYS A 99 29.79 1.20 -20.64
N ALA A 100 30.23 1.10 -19.38
CA ALA A 100 31.65 1.15 -19.02
C ALA A 100 32.09 -0.24 -18.56
#